data_AF-A0A651H4K9-F1
#
_entry.id   AF-A0A651H4K9-F1
#
_cell.length_a   1.000
_cell.length_b   1.000
_cell.length_c   1.000
_cell.angle_alpha   90.00
_cell.angle_beta   90.00
_cell.angle_gamma   90.00
#
_symmetry.space_group_name_H-M   'P 1'
#
loop_
_entity.id
_entity.type
_entity.pdbx_description
1 polymer ?
#
loop_
_entity_poly.entity_id
_entity_poly.type
_entity_poly.pdbx_seq_one_letter_code
_entity_poly.pdbx_strand_id
1 'polypeptide(L)'
;MSKDEWWGKTFYFWGEDYYHPDRPDRNTSWGQEDHVDGQFQKMADKFVSRGISVILGEFTAIKRPGRPDLTDADFDLHVASRTFFHKYVVDAANSRGLKPVYWDIAGLMFDWTTGAVLDPDNLVALTGGPALPPPAVSTDTSVSVASIEVIAVNTGQGRRRGQATVTVVNNRGEPVADATVTGDFTGTINQSGVSAVTNESGVAVLQTSGDARGRLTVTFCVSGVAKADLTYNASANVATCANN
;
A
#
# COMPACT_ATOMS: atom_id res chain seq x y z
N MET A 1 7.88 0.99 20.33
CA MET A 1 6.45 1.09 20.73
C MET A 1 5.71 -0.12 20.22
N SER A 2 4.89 -0.78 21.05
CA SER A 2 4.11 -1.96 20.65
C SER A 2 2.78 -1.60 19.99
N LYS A 3 2.22 -0.41 20.29
CA LYS A 3 0.98 0.13 19.74
C LYS A 3 1.04 1.65 19.58
N ASP A 4 0.08 2.21 18.85
CA ASP A 4 -0.16 3.66 18.81
C ASP A 4 -0.78 4.14 20.14
N GLU A 5 -0.63 5.44 20.40
CA GLU A 5 -1.17 6.09 21.59
C GLU A 5 -2.16 7.19 21.22
N TRP A 6 -3.00 7.60 22.18
CA TRP A 6 -4.03 8.61 21.95
C TRP A 6 -3.48 9.96 21.48
N TRP A 7 -2.23 10.26 21.79
CA TRP A 7 -1.53 11.50 21.44
C TRP A 7 -0.70 11.38 20.15
N GLY A 8 -0.57 10.19 19.56
CA GLY A 8 0.31 10.01 18.42
C GLY A 8 0.35 8.60 17.85
N LYS A 9 0.47 8.55 16.53
CA LYS A 9 0.68 7.32 15.76
C LYS A 9 2.16 7.13 15.44
N THR A 10 2.54 5.87 15.22
CA THR A 10 3.86 5.55 14.70
C THR A 10 3.97 6.03 13.25
N PHE A 11 5.02 6.78 12.93
CA PHE A 11 5.39 7.05 11.55
C PHE A 11 6.23 5.89 10.98
N TYR A 12 5.86 5.44 9.79
CA TYR A 12 6.59 4.43 9.01
C TYR A 12 7.39 5.06 7.88
N PHE A 13 6.93 6.20 7.37
CA PHE A 13 7.45 6.84 6.17
C PHE A 13 7.93 8.26 6.49
N TRP A 14 9.16 8.58 6.10
CA TRP A 14 9.84 9.86 6.37
C TRP A 14 10.58 10.29 5.10
N GLY A 15 10.53 11.58 4.80
CA GLY A 15 11.04 12.18 3.57
C GLY A 15 9.90 12.39 2.56
N GLU A 16 9.82 13.57 1.97
CA GLU A 16 8.68 13.99 1.15
C GLU A 16 8.46 13.05 -0.05
N ASP A 17 9.55 12.63 -0.69
CA ASP A 17 9.53 11.68 -1.82
C ASP A 17 9.23 10.22 -1.40
N TYR A 18 9.13 9.94 -0.10
CA TYR A 18 8.94 8.61 0.47
C TYR A 18 7.58 8.43 1.15
N TYR A 19 6.67 9.39 0.99
CA TYR A 19 5.33 9.31 1.55
C TYR A 19 4.49 8.19 0.91
N HIS A 20 3.75 7.47 1.75
CA HIS A 20 2.75 6.53 1.29
C HIS A 20 1.47 7.29 0.89
N PRO A 21 0.95 7.09 -0.34
CA PRO A 21 -0.22 7.82 -0.82
C PRO A 21 -1.51 7.46 -0.07
N ASP A 22 -1.70 6.16 0.21
CA ASP A 22 -2.95 5.67 0.80
C ASP A 22 -2.91 5.55 2.34
N ARG A 23 -1.77 5.88 2.97
CA ARG A 23 -1.57 5.79 4.42
C ARG A 23 -1.00 7.10 4.99
N PRO A 24 -1.67 8.24 4.75
CA PRO A 24 -1.17 9.54 5.17
C PRO A 24 -1.02 9.67 6.69
N ASP A 25 -1.73 8.84 7.46
CA ASP A 25 -1.63 8.79 8.92
C ASP A 25 -0.38 8.05 9.44
N ARG A 26 0.39 7.41 8.54
CA ARG A 26 1.70 6.79 8.79
C ARG A 26 2.87 7.59 8.22
N ASN A 27 2.61 8.62 7.42
CA ASN A 27 3.61 9.59 6.98
C ASN A 27 3.94 10.54 8.14
N THR A 28 5.18 11.03 8.19
CA THR A 28 5.57 12.04 9.17
C THR A 28 4.81 13.33 8.98
N SER A 29 4.13 13.81 10.02
CA SER A 29 3.46 15.13 9.98
C SER A 29 4.33 16.29 10.47
N TRP A 30 5.55 16.00 10.95
CA TRP A 30 6.54 16.96 11.44
C TRP A 30 7.92 16.30 11.51
N GLY A 31 8.96 17.09 11.78
CA GLY A 31 10.31 16.54 12.00
C GLY A 31 11.03 16.13 10.70
N GLN A 32 10.67 16.76 9.60
CA GLN A 32 11.20 16.52 8.26
C GLN A 32 12.58 17.18 8.03
N GLU A 33 13.06 17.16 6.80
CA GLU A 33 14.29 17.75 6.28
C GLU A 33 14.56 19.15 6.86
N ASP A 34 13.64 20.09 6.67
CA ASP A 34 13.75 21.47 7.18
C ASP A 34 13.92 21.54 8.71
N HIS A 35 13.29 20.60 9.43
CA HIS A 35 13.44 20.55 10.88
C HIS A 35 14.84 20.08 11.26
N VAL A 36 15.36 19.03 10.62
CA VAL A 36 16.73 18.53 10.83
C VAL A 36 17.73 19.64 10.54
N ASP A 37 17.58 20.30 9.40
CA ASP A 37 18.41 21.42 8.97
C ASP A 37 18.38 22.58 9.98
N GLY A 38 17.19 22.97 10.44
CA GLY A 38 17.03 24.00 11.45
C GLY A 38 17.64 23.65 12.80
N GLN A 39 17.58 22.38 13.25
CA GLN A 39 18.23 21.96 14.50
C GLN A 39 19.75 21.94 14.38
N PHE A 40 20.29 21.44 13.28
CA PHE A 40 21.73 21.37 13.08
C PHE A 40 22.34 22.75 12.85
N GLN A 41 21.62 23.66 12.19
CA GLN A 41 22.07 25.04 12.03
C GLN A 41 22.27 25.74 13.38
N LYS A 42 21.37 25.53 14.35
CA LYS A 42 21.53 26.08 15.70
C LYS A 42 22.84 25.63 16.35
N MET A 43 23.22 24.37 16.17
CA MET A 43 24.46 23.84 16.73
C MET A 43 25.69 24.38 16.00
N ALA A 44 25.59 24.53 14.67
CA ALA A 44 26.64 25.14 13.87
C ALA A 44 26.89 26.60 14.28
N ASP A 45 25.85 27.42 14.40
CA ASP A 45 25.94 28.83 14.78
C ASP A 45 26.47 29.02 16.20
N LYS A 46 26.04 28.14 17.12
CA LYS A 46 26.42 28.24 18.52
C LYS A 46 27.85 27.79 18.78
N PHE A 47 28.32 26.75 18.09
CA PHE A 47 29.58 26.06 18.41
C PHE A 47 30.54 25.98 17.22
N VAL A 48 30.13 25.35 16.12
CA VAL A 48 31.04 25.04 14.99
C VAL A 48 31.64 26.32 14.40
N SER A 49 30.83 27.36 14.19
CA SER A 49 31.26 28.67 13.68
C SER A 49 32.29 29.37 14.58
N ARG A 50 32.41 28.93 15.84
CA ARG A 50 33.32 29.47 16.86
C ARG A 50 34.52 28.56 17.10
N GLY A 51 34.75 27.58 16.23
CA GLY A 51 35.84 26.62 16.35
C GLY A 51 35.62 25.55 17.42
N ILE A 52 34.40 25.37 17.92
CA ILE A 52 34.04 24.33 18.90
C ILE A 52 33.38 23.17 18.15
N SER A 53 34.04 22.02 18.10
CA SER A 53 33.52 20.80 17.47
C SER A 53 32.24 20.30 18.16
N VAL A 54 31.28 19.83 17.37
CA VAL A 54 30.04 19.21 17.85
C VAL A 54 29.98 17.77 17.39
N ILE A 55 29.71 16.86 18.33
CA ILE A 55 29.40 15.46 18.06
C ILE A 55 27.90 15.29 18.17
N LEU A 56 27.25 14.82 17.10
CA LEU A 56 25.89 14.28 17.17
C LEU A 56 26.04 12.84 17.64
N GLY A 57 26.06 12.67 18.97
CA GLY A 57 26.49 11.42 19.62
C GLY A 57 25.59 10.23 19.38
N GLU A 58 24.31 10.46 19.09
CA GLU A 58 23.35 9.39 18.81
C GLU A 58 22.32 9.88 17.79
N PHE A 59 22.07 9.06 16.78
CA PHE A 59 20.88 9.12 15.96
C PHE A 59 20.58 7.72 15.40
N THR A 60 19.30 7.35 15.37
CA THR A 60 18.83 6.20 14.60
C THR A 60 17.33 6.25 14.37
N ALA A 61 16.87 5.76 13.23
CA ALA A 61 15.51 5.31 13.01
C ALA A 61 15.50 3.78 13.01
N ILE A 62 14.57 3.16 13.75
CA ILE A 62 14.53 1.71 13.93
C ILE A 62 13.80 1.03 12.75
N LYS A 63 14.39 -0.02 12.17
CA LYS A 63 13.73 -0.92 11.19
C LYS A 63 12.65 -1.72 11.90
N ARG A 64 11.46 -1.85 11.31
CA ARG A 64 10.27 -2.42 11.98
C ARG A 64 9.76 -3.73 11.34
N PRO A 65 10.58 -4.80 11.28
CA PRO A 65 10.14 -6.06 10.68
C PRO A 65 9.02 -6.74 11.51
N GLY A 66 8.21 -7.57 10.85
CA GLY A 66 7.23 -8.45 11.50
C GLY A 66 5.99 -7.74 12.07
N ARG A 67 5.74 -6.49 11.67
CA ARG A 67 4.52 -5.75 12.01
C ARG A 67 3.37 -6.23 11.13
N PRO A 68 2.22 -6.65 11.70
CA PRO A 68 1.07 -7.08 10.90
C PRO A 68 0.51 -6.00 9.98
N ASP A 69 0.68 -4.72 10.33
CA ASP A 69 0.20 -3.57 9.57
C ASP A 69 1.32 -2.86 8.77
N LEU A 70 2.45 -3.52 8.55
CA LEU A 70 3.57 -3.03 7.74
C LEU A 70 4.28 -4.23 7.10
N THR A 71 3.73 -4.68 5.97
CA THR A 71 4.20 -5.85 5.21
C THR A 71 4.47 -5.45 3.75
N ASP A 72 5.11 -6.35 3.00
CA ASP A 72 5.25 -6.26 1.54
C ASP A 72 5.76 -4.88 1.07
N ALA A 73 5.08 -4.26 0.10
CA ALA A 73 5.47 -2.97 -0.47
C ALA A 73 5.52 -1.84 0.58
N ASP A 74 4.67 -1.87 1.60
CA ASP A 74 4.72 -0.90 2.70
C ASP A 74 5.99 -1.09 3.52
N PHE A 75 6.40 -2.34 3.78
CA PHE A 75 7.65 -2.61 4.47
C PHE A 75 8.86 -2.17 3.64
N ASP A 76 8.84 -2.40 2.33
CA ASP A 76 9.90 -1.95 1.43
C ASP A 76 10.00 -0.42 1.41
N LEU A 77 8.86 0.30 1.34
CA LEU A 77 8.84 1.78 1.41
C LEU A 77 9.33 2.28 2.78
N HIS A 78 9.00 1.59 3.87
CA HIS A 78 9.53 1.90 5.20
C HIS A 78 11.05 1.75 5.26
N VAL A 79 11.60 0.65 4.71
CA VAL A 79 13.05 0.44 4.66
C VAL A 79 13.71 1.54 3.81
N ALA A 80 13.12 1.89 2.67
CA ALA A 80 13.63 2.95 1.81
C ALA A 80 13.62 4.32 2.51
N SER A 81 12.48 4.69 3.11
CA SER A 81 12.33 5.90 3.94
C SER A 81 13.39 5.98 5.05
N ARG A 82 13.65 4.85 5.71
CA ARG A 82 14.64 4.76 6.78
C ARG A 82 16.06 5.00 6.26
N THR A 83 16.45 4.36 5.15
CA THR A 83 17.78 4.62 4.56
C THR A 83 17.95 6.09 4.15
N PHE A 84 16.87 6.72 3.65
CA PHE A 84 16.87 8.13 3.30
C PHE A 84 17.03 9.03 4.52
N PHE A 85 16.30 8.77 5.61
CA PHE A 85 16.50 9.47 6.89
C PHE A 85 17.96 9.44 7.34
N HIS A 86 18.58 8.24 7.36
CA HIS A 86 19.96 8.09 7.81
C HIS A 86 20.95 8.82 6.90
N LYS A 87 20.79 8.71 5.58
CA LYS A 87 21.60 9.46 4.61
C LYS A 87 21.46 10.97 4.82
N TYR A 88 20.22 11.46 4.89
CA TYR A 88 19.93 12.88 5.02
C TYR A 88 20.53 13.46 6.31
N VAL A 89 20.36 12.78 7.45
CA VAL A 89 20.93 13.21 8.72
C VAL A 89 22.46 13.25 8.67
N VAL A 90 23.11 12.24 8.08
CA VAL A 90 24.57 12.23 7.92
C VAL A 90 25.05 13.41 7.06
N ASP A 91 24.43 13.62 5.90
CA ASP A 91 24.78 14.68 4.96
C ASP A 91 24.53 16.08 5.56
N ALA A 92 23.38 16.28 6.22
CA ALA A 92 23.01 17.52 6.89
C ALA A 92 23.93 17.85 8.08
N ALA A 93 24.36 16.84 8.84
CA ALA A 93 25.30 17.02 9.94
C ALA A 93 26.71 17.38 9.42
N ASN A 94 27.21 16.60 8.45
CA ASN A 94 28.55 16.79 7.90
C ASN A 94 28.70 18.15 7.20
N SER A 95 27.71 18.57 6.39
CA SER A 95 27.71 19.86 5.70
C SER A 95 27.77 21.07 6.65
N ARG A 96 27.34 20.88 7.91
CA ARG A 96 27.36 21.90 8.97
C ARG A 96 28.49 21.72 9.98
N GLY A 97 29.42 20.80 9.71
CA GLY A 97 30.61 20.53 10.53
C GLY A 97 30.35 19.67 11.77
N LEU A 98 29.12 19.23 12.02
CA LEU A 98 28.81 18.25 13.06
C LEU A 98 29.45 16.89 12.71
N LYS A 99 29.64 16.04 13.72
CA LYS A 99 30.20 14.70 13.58
C LYS A 99 29.14 13.66 14.02
N PRO A 100 28.39 13.06 13.09
CA PRO A 100 27.32 12.13 13.41
C PRO A 100 27.86 10.75 13.81
N VAL A 101 27.29 10.20 14.88
CA VAL A 101 27.57 8.84 15.38
C VAL A 101 26.26 8.07 15.41
N TYR A 102 26.18 7.04 14.56
CA TYR A 102 25.00 6.19 14.44
C TYR A 102 24.82 5.37 15.72
N TRP A 103 23.60 5.39 16.27
CA TRP A 103 23.26 4.55 17.42
C TRP A 103 22.92 3.14 16.94
N ASP A 104 23.82 2.20 17.23
CA ASP A 104 23.65 0.77 16.94
C ASP A 104 23.50 -0.03 18.23
N ILE A 105 22.55 -0.97 18.24
CA ILE A 105 22.40 -1.97 19.30
C ILE A 105 22.48 -3.36 18.68
N ALA A 106 22.74 -4.38 19.52
CA ALA A 106 22.90 -5.76 19.06
C ALA A 106 21.75 -6.20 18.15
N GLY A 107 22.09 -6.64 16.93
CA GLY A 107 21.13 -7.14 15.95
C GLY A 107 20.48 -6.09 15.03
N LEU A 108 20.89 -4.82 15.10
CA LEU A 108 20.47 -3.80 14.11
C LEU A 108 21.38 -3.79 12.87
N MET A 109 22.58 -3.20 12.95
CA MET A 109 23.50 -3.13 11.81
C MET A 109 24.39 -4.35 11.70
N PHE A 110 24.89 -4.85 12.84
CA PHE A 110 25.83 -5.94 12.90
C PHE A 110 25.35 -7.06 13.82
N ASP A 111 25.68 -8.29 13.44
CA ASP A 111 25.67 -9.42 14.35
C ASP A 111 26.86 -9.26 15.30
N TRP A 112 26.57 -8.98 16.56
CA TRP A 112 27.55 -8.79 17.62
C TRP A 112 28.41 -10.02 17.95
N THR A 113 28.00 -11.23 17.54
CA THR A 113 28.75 -12.48 17.77
C THR A 113 29.71 -12.76 16.62
N THR A 114 29.27 -12.51 15.38
CA THR A 114 30.04 -12.88 14.17
C THR A 114 30.71 -11.70 13.47
N GLY A 115 30.28 -10.47 13.74
CA GLY A 115 30.68 -9.26 13.02
C GLY A 115 30.03 -9.13 11.64
N ALA A 116 29.11 -10.01 11.26
CA ALA A 116 28.42 -9.94 9.97
C ALA A 116 27.52 -8.69 9.87
N VAL A 117 27.44 -8.11 8.68
CA VAL A 117 26.50 -7.02 8.38
C VAL A 117 25.09 -7.58 8.22
N LEU A 118 24.14 -7.07 8.99
CA LEU A 118 22.73 -7.46 8.96
C LEU A 118 21.84 -6.49 8.17
N ASP A 119 22.28 -5.25 7.99
CA ASP A 119 21.50 -4.20 7.33
C ASP A 119 22.34 -3.45 6.28
N PRO A 120 22.77 -4.14 5.20
CA PRO A 120 23.71 -3.61 4.22
C PRO A 120 23.21 -2.34 3.53
N ASP A 121 21.91 -2.23 3.25
CA ASP A 121 21.34 -1.03 2.60
C ASP A 121 21.52 0.22 3.48
N ASN A 122 21.31 0.07 4.79
CA ASN A 122 21.49 1.17 5.71
C ASN A 122 22.97 1.50 5.95
N LEU A 123 23.85 0.49 5.93
CA LEU A 123 25.29 0.71 5.97
C LEU A 123 25.76 1.57 4.79
N VAL A 124 25.29 1.24 3.57
CA VAL A 124 25.58 2.01 2.35
C VAL A 124 25.12 3.46 2.50
N ALA A 125 23.87 3.68 2.93
CA ALA A 125 23.33 5.03 3.12
C ALA A 125 24.12 5.85 4.16
N LEU A 126 24.52 5.24 5.28
CA LEU A 126 25.30 5.89 6.35
C LEU A 126 26.74 6.22 5.92
N THR A 127 27.31 5.46 4.99
CA THR A 127 28.73 5.56 4.59
C THR A 127 28.94 6.30 3.28
N GLY A 128 27.96 7.12 2.87
CA GLY A 128 28.06 8.03 1.72
C GLY A 128 27.51 7.46 0.41
N GLY A 129 26.98 6.24 0.43
CA GLY A 129 26.23 5.68 -0.69
C GLY A 129 24.83 6.29 -0.84
N PRO A 130 24.10 5.89 -1.90
CA PRO A 130 22.72 6.30 -2.08
C PRO A 130 21.81 5.66 -1.02
N ALA A 131 20.75 6.36 -0.64
CA ALA A 131 19.60 5.73 0.00
C ALA A 131 18.88 4.85 -1.03
N LEU A 132 18.12 3.86 -0.56
CA LEU A 132 17.24 3.12 -1.47
C LEU A 132 16.21 4.09 -2.07
N PRO A 133 15.93 4.02 -3.38
CA PRO A 133 14.84 4.81 -3.95
C PRO A 133 13.52 4.37 -3.33
N PRO A 134 12.52 5.27 -3.22
CA PRO A 134 11.17 4.83 -2.89
C PRO A 134 10.76 3.75 -3.91
N PRO A 135 10.18 2.61 -3.47
CA PRO A 135 9.62 1.63 -4.40
C PRO A 135 8.70 2.35 -5.38
N ALA A 136 8.68 1.89 -6.63
CA ALA A 136 7.71 2.41 -7.59
C ALA A 136 6.32 2.33 -6.93
N VAL A 137 5.68 3.48 -6.76
CA VAL A 137 4.37 3.57 -6.12
C VAL A 137 3.48 2.56 -6.85
N SER A 138 3.01 1.52 -6.15
CA SER A 138 2.07 0.55 -6.70
C SER A 138 0.74 1.27 -6.84
N THR A 139 0.67 2.10 -7.87
CA THR A 139 -0.55 2.78 -8.26
C THR A 139 -1.51 1.74 -8.77
N ASP A 140 -2.80 2.01 -8.57
CA ASP A 140 -3.82 1.20 -9.20
C ASP A 140 -3.64 1.37 -10.71
N THR A 141 -3.32 0.27 -11.37
CA THR A 141 -3.09 0.22 -12.82
C THR A 141 -4.13 -0.65 -13.51
N SER A 142 -4.70 -1.60 -12.78
CA SER A 142 -5.67 -2.52 -13.34
C SER A 142 -6.72 -2.99 -12.33
N VAL A 143 -7.82 -3.49 -12.87
CA VAL A 143 -8.90 -4.15 -12.12
C VAL A 143 -9.10 -5.58 -12.63
N SER A 144 -9.51 -6.48 -11.75
CA SER A 144 -9.89 -7.86 -12.08
C SER A 144 -11.05 -8.36 -11.22
N VAL A 145 -11.65 -9.48 -11.63
CA VAL A 145 -12.75 -10.12 -10.91
C VAL A 145 -12.20 -11.08 -9.87
N ALA A 146 -12.48 -10.82 -8.59
CA ALA A 146 -12.06 -11.66 -7.46
C ALA A 146 -13.05 -12.82 -7.20
N SER A 147 -14.34 -12.61 -7.39
CA SER A 147 -15.35 -13.66 -7.21
C SER A 147 -16.63 -13.38 -8.00
N ILE A 148 -17.34 -14.47 -8.31
CA ILE A 148 -18.68 -14.44 -8.90
C ILE A 148 -19.53 -15.47 -8.16
N GLU A 149 -20.66 -15.04 -7.60
CA GLU A 149 -21.69 -15.92 -7.04
C GLU A 149 -22.97 -15.77 -7.86
N VAL A 150 -23.60 -16.88 -8.26
CA VAL A 150 -24.85 -16.86 -9.04
C VAL A 150 -25.93 -17.61 -8.29
N ILE A 151 -27.10 -16.98 -8.17
CA ILE A 151 -28.27 -17.55 -7.50
C ILE A 151 -29.56 -17.31 -8.30
N ALA A 152 -30.58 -18.10 -7.99
CA ALA A 152 -31.95 -17.88 -8.45
C ALA A 152 -32.78 -17.17 -7.37
N VAL A 153 -33.22 -15.95 -7.65
CA VAL A 153 -34.01 -15.13 -6.72
C VAL A 153 -35.49 -15.25 -7.06
N ASN A 154 -36.33 -15.53 -6.06
CA ASN A 154 -37.78 -15.64 -6.24
C ASN A 154 -38.40 -14.27 -6.55
N THR A 155 -39.25 -14.21 -7.59
CA THR A 155 -40.01 -13.00 -7.98
C THR A 155 -41.51 -13.13 -7.70
N GLY A 156 -41.94 -14.25 -7.09
CA GLY A 156 -43.34 -14.54 -6.77
C GLY A 156 -44.00 -15.46 -7.80
N GLN A 157 -45.15 -16.05 -7.44
CA GLN A 157 -45.92 -16.97 -8.32
C GLN A 157 -45.10 -18.14 -8.91
N GLY A 158 -44.12 -18.65 -8.15
CA GLY A 158 -43.23 -19.72 -8.60
C GLY A 158 -42.24 -19.31 -9.70
N ARG A 159 -42.06 -18.00 -9.92
CA ARG A 159 -41.12 -17.43 -10.87
C ARG A 159 -39.82 -17.03 -10.17
N ARG A 160 -38.72 -17.13 -10.91
CA ARG A 160 -37.36 -16.86 -10.45
C ARG A 160 -36.57 -16.10 -11.51
N ARG A 161 -35.74 -15.15 -11.08
CA ARG A 161 -34.76 -14.46 -11.92
C ARG A 161 -33.33 -14.85 -11.54
N GLY A 162 -32.41 -14.72 -12.49
CA GLY A 162 -30.99 -14.89 -12.21
C GLY A 162 -30.44 -13.67 -11.51
N GLN A 163 -29.59 -13.87 -10.50
CA GLN A 163 -28.77 -12.82 -9.91
C GLN A 163 -27.32 -13.28 -9.87
N ALA A 164 -26.41 -12.42 -10.28
CA ALA A 164 -24.98 -12.58 -10.14
C ALA A 164 -24.43 -11.49 -9.22
N THR A 165 -23.64 -11.87 -8.22
CA THR A 165 -22.89 -10.98 -7.34
C THR A 165 -21.42 -11.08 -7.73
N VAL A 166 -20.83 -9.97 -8.18
CA VAL A 166 -19.44 -9.92 -8.67
C VAL A 166 -18.62 -9.01 -7.77
N THR A 167 -17.46 -9.49 -7.32
CA THR A 167 -16.50 -8.68 -6.56
C THR A 167 -15.33 -8.28 -7.46
N VAL A 168 -15.01 -7.00 -7.50
CA VAL A 168 -13.91 -6.42 -8.28
C VAL A 168 -12.83 -5.88 -7.35
N VAL A 169 -11.58 -6.18 -7.66
CA VAL A 169 -10.40 -5.70 -6.94
C VAL A 169 -9.39 -5.03 -7.88
N ASN A 170 -8.52 -4.19 -7.34
CA ASN A 170 -7.39 -3.61 -8.07
C ASN A 170 -6.20 -4.62 -8.14
N ASN A 171 -5.09 -4.23 -8.78
CA ASN A 171 -3.85 -5.03 -8.82
C ASN A 171 -3.21 -5.30 -7.46
N ARG A 172 -3.72 -4.67 -6.38
CA ARG A 172 -3.29 -4.87 -5.00
C ARG A 172 -4.24 -5.78 -4.21
N GLY A 173 -5.35 -6.21 -4.80
CA GLY A 173 -6.36 -7.05 -4.15
C GLY A 173 -7.37 -6.28 -3.29
N GLU A 174 -7.36 -4.95 -3.35
CA GLU A 174 -8.29 -4.09 -2.60
C GLU A 174 -9.59 -3.88 -3.39
N PRO A 175 -10.75 -3.77 -2.71
CA PRO A 175 -12.04 -3.59 -3.37
C PRO A 175 -12.12 -2.28 -4.16
N VAL A 176 -12.71 -2.33 -5.36
CA VAL A 176 -12.83 -1.15 -6.24
C VAL A 176 -14.27 -0.70 -6.34
N ALA A 177 -14.57 0.48 -5.78
CA ALA A 177 -15.87 1.14 -5.90
C ALA A 177 -16.06 1.81 -7.27
N ASP A 178 -17.32 2.04 -7.66
CA ASP A 178 -17.72 2.75 -8.88
C ASP A 178 -17.16 2.15 -10.19
N ALA A 179 -16.83 0.86 -10.20
CA ALA A 179 -16.49 0.12 -11.41
C ALA A 179 -17.78 -0.43 -12.04
N THR A 180 -17.94 -0.24 -13.35
CA THR A 180 -19.07 -0.81 -14.11
C THR A 180 -18.71 -2.22 -14.55
N VAL A 181 -19.38 -3.22 -14.00
CA VAL A 181 -19.27 -4.63 -14.41
C VAL A 181 -20.31 -4.90 -15.48
N THR A 182 -19.92 -5.53 -16.59
CA THR A 182 -20.80 -5.97 -17.68
C THR A 182 -20.63 -7.46 -17.90
N GLY A 183 -21.73 -8.18 -18.15
CA GLY A 183 -21.68 -9.60 -18.45
C GLY A 183 -22.98 -10.15 -19.02
N ASP A 184 -22.97 -11.44 -19.29
CA ASP A 184 -24.04 -12.14 -20.00
C ASP A 184 -24.57 -13.29 -19.15
N PHE A 185 -25.90 -13.38 -19.04
CA PHE A 185 -26.58 -14.55 -18.54
C PHE A 185 -26.89 -15.52 -19.69
N THR A 186 -26.65 -16.81 -19.46
CA THR A 186 -27.00 -17.89 -20.39
C THR A 186 -27.70 -19.04 -19.66
N GLY A 187 -28.41 -19.90 -20.39
CA GLY A 187 -29.11 -21.07 -19.86
C GLY A 187 -30.63 -20.92 -19.98
N THR A 188 -31.34 -20.99 -18.85
CA THR A 188 -32.81 -20.85 -18.84
C THR A 188 -33.27 -19.47 -19.31
N ILE A 189 -32.47 -18.44 -19.01
CA ILE A 189 -32.65 -17.07 -19.51
C ILE A 189 -31.33 -16.68 -20.18
N ASN A 190 -31.41 -16.30 -21.46
CA ASN A 190 -30.28 -15.75 -22.19
C ASN A 190 -30.46 -14.23 -22.28
N GLN A 191 -29.51 -13.46 -21.73
CA GLN A 191 -29.52 -12.01 -21.78
C GLN A 191 -28.09 -11.49 -21.78
N SER A 192 -27.75 -10.72 -22.81
CA SER A 192 -26.41 -10.13 -22.94
C SER A 192 -26.37 -8.67 -22.48
N GLY A 193 -25.17 -8.21 -22.11
CA GLY A 193 -24.88 -6.82 -21.78
C GLY A 193 -25.55 -6.32 -20.50
N VAL A 194 -25.77 -7.21 -19.52
CA VAL A 194 -26.27 -6.80 -18.21
C VAL A 194 -25.15 -6.09 -17.47
N SER A 195 -25.44 -4.91 -16.91
CA SER A 195 -24.44 -4.11 -16.21
C SER A 195 -24.90 -3.66 -14.82
N ALA A 196 -23.96 -3.55 -13.89
CA ALA A 196 -24.15 -2.90 -12.60
C ALA A 196 -22.85 -2.23 -12.13
N VAL A 197 -22.96 -1.30 -11.18
CA VAL A 197 -21.83 -0.56 -10.61
C VAL A 197 -21.46 -1.14 -9.25
N THR A 198 -20.16 -1.27 -8.97
CA THR A 198 -19.67 -1.74 -7.67
C THR A 198 -19.87 -0.71 -6.56
N ASN A 199 -20.22 -1.18 -5.36
CA ASN A 199 -20.30 -0.35 -4.16
C ASN A 199 -18.92 -0.15 -3.50
N GLU A 200 -18.87 0.49 -2.33
CA GLU A 200 -17.64 0.71 -1.53
C GLU A 200 -16.87 -0.58 -1.18
N SER A 201 -17.58 -1.72 -1.12
CA SER A 201 -16.97 -3.05 -0.90
C SER A 201 -16.53 -3.74 -2.19
N GLY A 202 -16.55 -3.05 -3.33
CA GLY A 202 -16.17 -3.61 -4.63
C GLY A 202 -17.21 -4.57 -5.23
N VAL A 203 -18.45 -4.56 -4.74
CA VAL A 203 -19.48 -5.54 -5.12
C VAL A 203 -20.51 -4.95 -6.07
N ALA A 204 -20.71 -5.60 -7.21
CA ALA A 204 -21.78 -5.32 -8.18
C ALA A 204 -22.81 -6.45 -8.20
N VAL A 205 -24.10 -6.11 -8.15
CA VAL A 205 -25.20 -7.08 -8.22
C VAL A 205 -25.96 -6.93 -9.53
N LEU A 206 -25.89 -7.94 -10.38
CA LEU A 206 -26.52 -7.98 -11.71
C LEU A 206 -27.70 -8.94 -11.68
N GLN A 207 -28.81 -8.57 -12.33
CA GLN A 207 -30.01 -9.41 -12.40
C GLN A 207 -30.51 -9.54 -13.83
N THR A 208 -31.11 -10.68 -14.16
CA THR A 208 -31.87 -10.80 -15.40
C THR A 208 -33.10 -9.90 -15.36
N SER A 209 -33.38 -9.21 -16.48
CA SER A 209 -34.57 -8.37 -16.64
C SER A 209 -35.85 -9.20 -16.59
N GLY A 210 -35.82 -10.40 -17.18
CA GLY A 210 -36.89 -11.39 -17.13
C GLY A 210 -36.77 -12.38 -15.96
N ASP A 211 -37.81 -13.19 -15.81
CA ASP A 211 -37.88 -14.32 -14.89
C ASP A 211 -38.53 -15.54 -15.59
N ALA A 212 -38.35 -16.74 -15.02
CA ALA A 212 -38.91 -17.99 -15.53
C ALA A 212 -39.62 -18.78 -14.41
N ARG A 213 -40.62 -19.59 -14.77
CA ARG A 213 -41.28 -20.50 -13.83
C ARG A 213 -40.47 -21.77 -13.62
N GLY A 214 -40.47 -22.29 -12.40
CA GLY A 214 -39.87 -23.57 -12.07
C GLY A 214 -38.37 -23.49 -11.79
N ARG A 215 -37.63 -24.56 -12.11
CA ARG A 215 -36.18 -24.61 -11.89
C ARG A 215 -35.48 -23.67 -12.86
N LEU A 216 -34.79 -22.67 -12.32
CA LEU A 216 -33.96 -21.74 -13.06
C LEU A 216 -32.49 -22.16 -12.96
N THR A 217 -31.88 -22.54 -14.08
CA THR A 217 -30.44 -22.77 -14.20
C THR A 217 -29.86 -21.72 -15.13
N VAL A 218 -28.95 -20.90 -14.61
CA VAL A 218 -28.28 -19.83 -15.34
C VAL A 218 -26.79 -19.81 -15.03
N THR A 219 -26.01 -19.47 -16.04
CA THR A 219 -24.58 -19.15 -15.94
C THR A 219 -24.42 -17.66 -16.21
N PHE A 220 -23.61 -16.98 -15.42
CA PHE A 220 -23.20 -15.61 -15.68
C PHE A 220 -21.71 -15.56 -16.00
N CYS A 221 -21.36 -14.88 -17.09
CA CYS A 221 -19.98 -14.63 -17.49
C CYS A 221 -19.72 -13.13 -17.56
N VAL A 222 -18.64 -12.66 -16.94
CA VAL A 222 -18.20 -11.26 -17.05
C VAL A 222 -17.58 -11.07 -18.43
N SER A 223 -18.08 -10.08 -19.18
CA SER A 223 -17.56 -9.69 -20.49
C SER A 223 -16.70 -8.42 -20.44
N GLY A 224 -16.82 -7.63 -19.36
CA GLY A 224 -15.94 -6.48 -19.13
C GLY A 224 -16.12 -5.83 -17.76
N VAL A 225 -15.08 -5.12 -17.32
CA VAL A 225 -15.12 -4.20 -16.19
C VAL A 225 -14.58 -2.85 -16.65
N ALA A 226 -15.23 -1.75 -16.29
CA ALA A 226 -14.79 -0.40 -16.66
C ALA A 226 -14.68 0.49 -15.41
N LYS A 227 -13.52 1.11 -15.21
CA LYS A 227 -13.23 2.09 -14.17
C LYS A 227 -12.27 3.12 -14.76
N ALA A 228 -12.50 4.42 -14.50
CA ALA A 228 -11.61 5.46 -14.98
C ALA A 228 -10.17 5.22 -14.50
N ASP A 229 -9.22 5.46 -15.39
CA ASP A 229 -7.76 5.36 -15.15
C ASP A 229 -7.23 3.94 -14.82
N LEU A 230 -8.09 2.91 -14.80
CA LEU A 230 -7.70 1.51 -14.57
C LEU A 230 -7.97 0.64 -15.79
N THR A 231 -7.03 -0.24 -16.12
CA THR A 231 -7.19 -1.21 -17.21
C THR A 231 -7.86 -2.49 -16.70
N TYR A 232 -8.90 -2.98 -17.37
CA TYR A 232 -9.42 -4.31 -17.02
C TYR A 232 -8.47 -5.42 -17.47
N ASN A 233 -7.96 -6.18 -16.51
CA ASN A 233 -7.06 -7.30 -16.75
C ASN A 233 -7.77 -8.64 -16.56
N ALA A 234 -8.40 -9.14 -17.63
CA ALA A 234 -9.15 -10.38 -17.59
C ALA A 234 -8.30 -11.63 -17.28
N SER A 235 -6.99 -11.62 -17.57
CA SER A 235 -6.11 -12.76 -17.25
C SER A 235 -5.83 -12.88 -15.75
N ALA A 236 -6.06 -11.80 -14.99
CA ALA A 236 -5.95 -11.76 -13.54
C ALA A 236 -7.29 -12.06 -12.83
N ASN A 237 -8.35 -12.41 -13.57
CA ASN A 237 -9.60 -12.85 -12.94
C ASN A 237 -9.39 -14.17 -12.20
N VAL A 238 -9.86 -14.25 -10.96
CA VAL A 238 -9.99 -15.51 -10.22
C VAL A 238 -11.16 -16.33 -10.75
N ALA A 239 -12.23 -15.65 -11.18
CA ALA A 239 -13.39 -16.26 -11.83
C ALA A 239 -13.86 -15.40 -13.01
N THR A 240 -14.12 -16.03 -14.15
CA THR A 240 -14.68 -15.36 -15.34
C THR A 240 -16.15 -15.70 -15.57
N CYS A 241 -16.58 -16.90 -15.16
CA CYS A 241 -17.97 -17.33 -15.19
C CYS A 241 -18.30 -18.13 -13.92
N ALA A 242 -19.57 -18.10 -13.52
CA ALA A 242 -20.13 -18.99 -12.50
C ALA A 242 -21.59 -19.33 -12.82
N ASN A 243 -22.12 -20.37 -12.18
CA ASN A 243 -23.50 -20.82 -12.36
C ASN A 243 -24.15 -21.13 -11.00
N ASN A 244 -25.48 -21.20 -10.99
CA ASN A 244 -26.27 -21.59 -9.82
C ASN A 244 -26.67 -23.07 -9.81
#